data_AF-A0A926A532-F1
#
_entry.id   AF-A0A926A532-F1
#
_cell.length_a   1.000
_cell.length_b   1.000
_cell.length_c   1.000
_cell.angle_alpha   90.00
_cell.angle_beta   90.00
_cell.angle_gamma   90.00
#
_symmetry.space_group_name_H-M   'P 1'
#
loop_
_entity.id
_entity.type
_entity.pdbx_description
1 polymer ?
#
loop_
_entity_poly.entity_id
_entity_poly.type
_entity_poly.pdbx_seq_one_letter_code
_entity_poly.pdbx_strand_id
1 'polypeptide(L)' 'MQQRRGLVMVSDPELLDAILRLGAAAGCELERAVDATAARRLWADAPVVLLDAPAA' A
#
# COMPACT_ATOMS: atom_id res chain seq x y z
N MET A 1 -17.02 2.59 12.03
CA MET A 1 -16.43 1.35 11.51
C MET A 1 -14.99 1.68 11.14
N GLN A 2 -13.99 0.92 11.61
CA GLN A 2 -12.60 1.21 11.22
C GLN A 2 -12.45 0.89 9.73
N GLN A 3 -12.24 1.91 8.90
CA GLN A 3 -11.99 1.76 7.46
C GLN A 3 -10.67 0.97 7.33
N ARG A 4 -10.72 -0.27 6.86
CA ARG A 4 -9.51 -1.07 6.64
C ARG A 4 -8.80 -0.53 5.40
N ARG A 5 -7.54 -0.10 5.55
CA ARG A 5 -6.73 0.52 4.50
C ARG A 5 -5.86 -0.54 3.85
N GLY A 6 -5.74 -0.52 2.52
CA GLY A 6 -4.80 -1.39 1.81
C GLY A 6 -3.36 -1.00 2.14
N LEU A 7 -2.44 -1.96 2.15
CA LEU A 7 -1.01 -1.71 2.35
C LEU A 7 -0.30 -1.64 1.01
N VAL A 8 0.56 -0.63 0.81
CA VAL A 8 1.41 -0.51 -0.39
C VAL A 8 2.87 -0.33 0.00
N MET A 9 3.76 -1.15 -0.56
CA MET A 9 5.21 -1.01 -0.47
C MET A 9 5.80 -1.07 -1.86
N VAL A 10 6.14 0.10 -2.41
CA VAL A 10 6.62 0.27 -3.78
C VAL A 10 7.82 1.21 -3.75
N SER A 11 8.89 0.78 -4.40
CA SER A 11 10.19 1.45 -4.48
C SER A 11 10.20 2.50 -5.58
N ASP A 12 9.55 2.23 -6.71
CA ASP A 12 9.42 3.18 -7.81
C ASP A 12 8.43 4.31 -7.45
N PRO A 13 8.87 5.58 -7.43
CA PRO A 13 8.04 6.70 -7.03
C PRO A 13 6.93 7.04 -8.04
N GLU A 14 7.14 6.80 -9.33
CA GLU A 14 6.13 7.05 -10.37
C GLU A 14 5.03 5.99 -10.29
N LEU A 15 5.41 4.71 -10.11
CA LEU A 15 4.46 3.63 -9.90
C LEU A 15 3.64 3.86 -8.61
N LEU A 16 4.29 4.30 -7.54
CA LEU A 16 3.60 4.65 -6.30
C LEU A 16 2.54 5.73 -6.53
N ASP A 17 2.89 6.84 -7.21
CA ASP A 17 1.95 7.93 -7.47
C ASP A 17 0.76 7.43 -8.30
N ALA A 18 1.01 6.60 -9.31
CA ALA A 18 -0.05 5.98 -10.11
C ALA A 18 -1.00 5.11 -9.27
N ILE A 19 -0.46 4.28 -8.36
CA ILE A 19 -1.25 3.44 -7.45
C ILE A 19 -2.07 4.29 -6.47
N LEU A 20 -1.48 5.35 -5.91
CA LEU A 20 -2.19 6.26 -4.99
C LEU A 20 -3.34 6.99 -5.70
N ARG A 21 -3.12 7.45 -6.93
CA ARG A 21 -4.18 8.05 -7.77
C ARG A 21 -5.28 7.06 -8.09
N LEU A 22 -4.92 5.81 -8.41
CA LEU A 22 -5.90 4.75 -8.66
C LEU A 22 -6.74 4.45 -7.41
N GLY A 23 -6.11 4.34 -6.23
CA GLY A 23 -6.80 4.15 -4.96
C GLY A 23 -7.79 5.27 -4.68
N ALA A 24 -7.36 6.53 -4.84
CA ALA A 24 -8.22 7.69 -4.69
C ALA A 24 -9.41 7.68 -5.67
N ALA A 25 -9.18 7.35 -6.94
CA ALA A 25 -10.23 7.25 -7.95
C ALA A 25 -11.25 6.14 -7.64
N ALA A 26 -10.80 5.05 -7.01
CA ALA A 26 -11.65 3.94 -6.57
C ALA A 26 -12.33 4.16 -5.21
N GLY A 27 -12.00 5.25 -4.49
CA GLY A 27 -12.46 5.48 -3.12
C GLY A 27 -11.82 4.51 -2.10
N CYS A 28 -10.69 3.91 -2.44
CA CYS A 28 -9.92 3.03 -1.56
C CYS A 28 -8.82 3.82 -0.84
N GLU A 29 -8.75 3.66 0.47
CA GLU A 29 -7.64 4.20 1.26
C GLU A 29 -6.45 3.24 1.25
N LEU A 30 -5.27 3.79 0.99
CA LEU A 30 -4.00 3.06 1.00
C LEU A 30 -3.05 3.65 2.05
N GLU A 31 -2.32 2.79 2.73
CA GLU A 31 -1.26 3.13 3.67
C GLU A 31 0.09 2.66 3.12
N ARG A 32 1.04 3.60 2.97
CA ARG A 32 2.36 3.31 2.44
C ARG A 32 3.29 2.83 3.54
N ALA A 33 3.90 1.67 3.35
CA ALA A 33 5.09 1.25 4.08
C ALA A 33 6.35 1.67 3.31
N VAL A 34 7.32 2.25 4.03
CA VAL A 34 8.62 2.67 3.48
C VAL A 34 9.64 1.55 3.42
N ASP A 35 9.42 0.47 4.18
CA ASP A 35 10.29 -0.70 4.26
C ASP A 35 9.51 -1.93 4.77
N ALA A 36 10.16 -3.10 4.72
CA ALA A 36 9.57 -4.37 5.16
C ALA A 36 9.24 -4.41 6.66
N THR A 37 9.93 -3.62 7.49
CA THR A 37 9.67 -3.55 8.94
C THR A 37 8.36 -2.80 9.21
N ALA A 38 8.14 -1.69 8.51
CA ALA A 38 6.88 -0.96 8.53
C ALA A 38 5.74 -1.80 7.95
N ALA A 39 5.96 -2.48 6.82
CA ALA A 39 4.98 -3.34 6.19
C ALA A 39 4.53 -4.48 7.12
N ARG A 40 5.48 -5.14 7.82
CA ARG A 40 5.20 -6.22 8.76
C ARG A 40 4.16 -5.85 9.82
N ARG A 41 4.19 -4.61 10.32
CA ARG A 41 3.27 -4.13 11.37
C ARG A 41 1.82 -4.02 10.88
N LEU A 42 1.63 -3.75 9.60
CA LEU A 42 0.33 -3.49 8.98
C LEU A 42 -0.22 -4.71 8.21
N TRP A 43 0.64 -5.69 7.94
CA TRP A 43 0.37 -6.80 7.03
C TRP A 43 -0.86 -7.62 7.38
N ALA A 44 -1.04 -7.94 8.66
CA ALA A 44 -2.12 -8.81 9.11
C ALA A 44 -3.50 -8.13 9.06
N ASP A 45 -3.54 -6.80 9.19
CA ASP A 45 -4.77 -6.02 9.24
C ASP A 45 -5.17 -5.45 7.86
N ALA A 46 -4.23 -5.45 6.91
CA ALA A 46 -4.44 -4.97 5.57
C ALA A 46 -5.35 -5.94 4.77
N PRO A 47 -6.46 -5.48 4.18
CA PRO A 47 -7.33 -6.32 3.36
C PRO A 47 -6.69 -6.69 2.02
N VAL A 48 -5.70 -5.92 1.59
CA VAL A 48 -4.89 -6.14 0.38
C VAL A 48 -3.49 -5.58 0.62
N VAL A 49 -2.49 -6.28 0.08
CA VAL A 49 -1.08 -5.85 0.10
C VAL A 49 -0.59 -5.75 -1.34
N LEU A 50 -0.10 -4.58 -1.73
CA LEU A 50 0.55 -4.34 -3.02
C LEU A 50 2.06 -4.17 -2.83
N LEU A 51 2.82 -4.99 -3.54
CA LEU A 51 4.28 -4.97 -3.59
C LEU A 51 4.71 -4.80 -5.05
N ASP A 52 5.75 -4.00 -5.30
CA ASP A 52 6.47 -4.08 -6.57
C ASP A 52 7.46 -5.26 -6.57
N ALA A 53 7.97 -5.62 -7.74
CA ALA A 53 8.89 -6.76 -7.86
C ALA A 53 10.14 -6.66 -6.96
N PRO A 54 10.75 -5.48 -6.76
CA PRO A 54 11.83 -5.31 -5.77
C PRO A 54 11.41 -5.53 -4.30
N ALA A 55 10.12 -5.36 -3.97
CA ALA A 55 9.59 -5.47 -2.62
C ALA A 55 8.96 -6.83 -2.28
N ALA A 56 8.78 -7.72 -3.27
CA ALA A 56 8.19 -9.05 -3.14
C ALA A 56 9.23 -10.14 -2.78
#